data_AF-A0A9W9F2S6-F1
#
_entry.id   AF-A0A9W9F2S6-F1
#
_cell.length_a   1.000
_cell.length_b   1.000
_cell.length_c   1.000
_cell.angle_alpha   90.00
_cell.angle_beta   90.00
_cell.angle_gamma   90.00
#
_symmetry.space_group_name_H-M   'P 1'
#
loop_
_entity.id
_entity.type
_entity.pdbx_description
1 polymer ?
#
loop_
_entity_poly.entity_id
_entity_poly.type
_entity_poly.pdbx_seq_one_letter_code
_entity_poly.pdbx_strand_id
1 'polypeptide(L)'
;MASATANAPPSLSLPPSQFARLQPHAYLLAHLSPPPASNQPSIRANGRAPSQFRVTSANAGSLTHTNGSAVVRIGDTAAVCGVRAEILHTDDIASWSVSESSTAASTAKHQHLADLSDHPTKENKDVDQDSDAADDEDRAHVQGLNLLVPNLSLSTGCAPGFTPGAPPSALAQSLSHQILSLLHSTRLVRADDLRIWYQPPNLGPEDIEPHNEDEQMDVDADQSGSAENRQPREIKAFWVLYIDVMIISLAGNPFDAAWASVLAALRDTKLPKAWWDVDNEMVLCSDDLTQAYGLSLRGLPVASSFCVFEADAAAGWRAVVIPDAGEQKKGSQSRWILADPDGYEEGLGQERACVVVDKDNDGKGKTVIVKMEKHGGWTVDSADLRQLVDISAKRWDDMKRILDQC
;
A
#
# COMPACT_ATOMS: atom_id res chain seq x y z
N MET A 1 71.42 -27.57 -6.57
CA MET A 1 70.12 -27.22 -7.20
C MET A 1 69.02 -27.69 -6.26
N ALA A 2 68.68 -26.89 -5.24
CA ALA A 2 67.55 -27.17 -4.36
C ALA A 2 66.37 -26.30 -4.84
N SER A 3 65.32 -26.93 -5.33
CA SER A 3 64.08 -26.27 -5.73
C SER A 3 63.30 -25.93 -4.46
N ALA A 4 63.17 -24.64 -4.17
CA ALA A 4 62.33 -24.14 -3.08
C ALA A 4 60.86 -24.20 -3.52
N THR A 5 60.11 -25.14 -2.97
CA THR A 5 58.65 -25.16 -3.05
C THR A 5 58.09 -23.99 -2.23
N ALA A 6 57.49 -23.01 -2.90
CA ALA A 6 56.79 -21.91 -2.24
C ALA A 6 55.60 -22.47 -1.45
N ASN A 7 55.69 -22.48 -0.13
CA ASN A 7 54.56 -22.76 0.75
C ASN A 7 53.52 -21.65 0.58
N ALA A 8 52.35 -21.99 0.04
CA ALA A 8 51.16 -21.15 0.15
C ALA A 8 50.87 -20.87 1.64
N PRO A 9 50.50 -19.63 2.02
CA PRO A 9 50.18 -19.33 3.41
C PRO A 9 49.00 -20.20 3.88
N PRO A 10 48.95 -20.61 5.15
CA PRO A 10 47.85 -21.41 5.67
C PRO A 10 46.54 -20.65 5.51
N SER A 11 45.59 -21.22 4.77
CA SER A 11 44.25 -20.65 4.63
C SER A 11 43.53 -20.77 5.96
N LEU A 12 43.23 -19.62 6.58
CA LEU A 12 42.39 -19.56 7.77
C LEU A 12 40.95 -19.85 7.35
N SER A 13 40.47 -21.08 7.56
CA SER A 13 39.07 -21.42 7.37
C SER A 13 38.25 -20.93 8.56
N LEU A 14 37.49 -19.87 8.38
CA LEU A 14 36.56 -19.37 9.39
C LEU A 14 35.20 -20.09 9.27
N PRO A 15 34.52 -20.40 10.38
CA PRO A 15 33.13 -20.80 10.35
C PRO A 15 32.26 -19.75 9.65
N PRO A 16 31.24 -20.14 8.86
CA PRO A 16 30.41 -19.20 8.09
C PRO A 16 29.80 -18.07 8.93
N SER A 17 29.35 -18.38 10.15
CA SER A 17 28.76 -17.40 11.08
C SER A 17 29.74 -16.35 11.59
N GLN A 18 31.02 -16.71 11.74
CA GLN A 18 32.08 -15.77 12.14
C GLN A 18 32.54 -14.94 10.96
N PHE A 19 32.68 -15.56 9.79
CA PHE A 19 33.05 -14.86 8.56
C PHE A 19 32.00 -13.84 8.13
N ALA A 20 30.71 -14.18 8.25
CA ALA A 20 29.60 -13.26 8.00
C ALA A 20 29.64 -12.01 8.92
N ARG A 21 30.14 -12.15 10.16
CA ARG A 21 30.28 -11.01 11.08
C ARG A 21 31.55 -10.19 10.83
N LEU A 22 32.66 -10.85 10.48
CA LEU A 22 33.95 -10.19 10.30
C LEU A 22 34.03 -9.45 8.97
N GLN A 23 33.58 -10.07 7.89
CA GLN A 23 33.66 -9.49 6.55
C GLN A 23 32.36 -9.74 5.77
N PRO A 24 31.30 -8.97 6.09
CA PRO A 24 29.98 -9.29 5.59
C PRO A 24 29.85 -9.19 4.06
N HIS A 25 30.58 -8.25 3.47
CA HIS A 25 30.59 -7.99 2.03
C HIS A 25 31.25 -9.13 1.23
N ALA A 26 32.38 -9.68 1.71
CA ALA A 26 33.03 -10.81 1.05
C ALA A 26 32.26 -12.12 1.23
N TYR A 27 31.56 -12.28 2.36
CA TYR A 27 30.69 -13.42 2.58
C TYR A 27 29.56 -13.49 1.55
N LEU A 28 28.84 -12.37 1.36
CA LEU A 28 27.76 -12.32 0.38
C LEU A 28 28.29 -12.52 -1.05
N LEU A 29 29.42 -11.91 -1.38
CA LEU A 29 30.06 -12.06 -2.69
C LEU A 29 30.49 -13.51 -2.97
N ALA A 30 31.03 -14.22 -1.98
CA ALA A 30 31.43 -15.63 -2.13
C ALA A 30 30.23 -16.53 -2.44
N HIS A 31 29.06 -16.23 -1.86
CA HIS A 31 27.81 -16.95 -2.11
C HIS A 31 27.20 -16.61 -3.49
N LEU A 32 27.28 -15.34 -3.90
CA LEU A 32 26.77 -14.89 -5.20
C LEU A 32 27.66 -15.27 -6.40
N SER A 33 28.97 -15.40 -6.17
CA SER A 33 29.97 -15.79 -7.18
C SER A 33 30.76 -17.02 -6.72
N PRO A 34 30.14 -18.22 -6.66
CA PRO A 34 30.87 -19.43 -6.33
C PRO A 34 31.97 -19.68 -7.37
N PRO A 35 33.16 -20.15 -6.96
CA PRO A 35 34.23 -20.44 -7.89
C PRO A 35 33.78 -21.47 -8.94
N PRO A 36 34.23 -21.33 -10.20
CA PRO A 36 33.77 -22.17 -11.31
C PRO A 36 34.05 -23.68 -11.12
N ALA A 37 34.92 -24.03 -10.17
CA ALA A 37 35.20 -25.41 -9.77
C ALA A 37 34.05 -26.09 -9.00
N SER A 38 33.11 -25.33 -8.41
CA SER A 38 32.08 -25.87 -7.51
C SER A 38 30.78 -26.31 -8.22
N ASN A 39 30.55 -25.88 -9.48
CA ASN A 39 29.30 -26.11 -10.23
C ASN A 39 28.00 -25.83 -9.43
N GLN A 40 28.10 -25.03 -8.36
CA GLN A 40 26.97 -24.61 -7.53
C GLN A 40 26.35 -23.37 -8.16
N PRO A 41 25.00 -23.30 -8.24
CA PRO A 41 24.33 -22.10 -8.71
C PRO A 41 24.57 -20.94 -7.73
N SER A 42 24.51 -19.70 -8.23
CA SER A 42 24.61 -18.49 -7.41
C SER A 42 23.42 -18.44 -6.42
N ILE A 43 23.66 -18.86 -5.19
CA ILE A 43 22.67 -18.95 -4.13
C ILE A 43 23.03 -17.91 -3.07
N ARG A 44 22.04 -17.16 -2.58
CA ARG A 44 22.21 -16.19 -1.49
C ARG A 44 22.63 -16.89 -0.20
N ALA A 45 23.12 -16.13 0.77
CA ALA A 45 23.47 -16.65 2.10
C ALA A 45 22.34 -17.47 2.75
N ASN A 46 21.07 -17.17 2.42
CA ASN A 46 19.89 -17.84 2.94
C ASN A 46 19.35 -18.98 2.06
N GLY A 47 20.12 -19.47 1.07
CA GLY A 47 19.71 -20.61 0.25
C GLY A 47 18.79 -20.25 -0.93
N ARG A 48 18.37 -18.99 -1.07
CA ARG A 48 17.43 -18.51 -2.09
C ARG A 48 18.13 -18.04 -3.37
N ALA A 49 17.42 -18.10 -4.49
CA ALA A 49 17.88 -17.48 -5.74
C ALA A 49 17.81 -15.93 -5.66
N PRO A 50 18.59 -15.20 -6.49
CA PRO A 50 18.60 -13.74 -6.50
C PRO A 50 17.22 -13.09 -6.67
N SER A 51 16.36 -13.65 -7.52
CA SER A 51 15.01 -13.14 -7.81
C SER A 51 13.89 -13.80 -7.01
N GLN A 52 14.21 -14.65 -6.03
CA GLN A 52 13.22 -15.44 -5.29
C GLN A 52 12.73 -14.73 -4.02
N PHE A 53 11.43 -14.45 -3.97
CA PHE A 53 10.74 -13.93 -2.79
C PHE A 53 10.62 -14.98 -1.67
N ARG A 54 10.50 -14.53 -0.42
CA ARG A 54 10.17 -15.41 0.71
C ARG A 54 8.74 -15.94 0.57
N VAL A 55 8.50 -17.10 1.18
CA VAL A 55 7.14 -17.65 1.30
C VAL A 55 6.28 -16.68 2.10
N THR A 56 5.16 -16.27 1.52
CA THR A 56 4.18 -15.37 2.14
C THR A 56 2.96 -16.16 2.61
N SER A 57 2.49 -15.86 3.81
CA SER A 57 1.22 -16.36 4.36
C SER A 57 0.47 -15.20 4.99
N ALA A 58 -0.83 -15.11 4.73
CA ALA A 58 -1.71 -14.10 5.30
C ALA A 58 -2.88 -14.80 5.99
N ASN A 59 -3.41 -14.18 7.04
CA ASN A 59 -4.66 -14.57 7.68
C ASN A 59 -5.43 -13.28 7.96
N ALA A 60 -6.59 -13.12 7.33
CA ALA A 60 -7.52 -12.01 7.61
C ALA A 60 -8.35 -12.29 8.88
N GLY A 61 -8.92 -11.26 9.51
CA GLY A 61 -9.85 -11.42 10.64
C GLY A 61 -9.23 -12.01 11.91
N SER A 62 -7.93 -11.82 12.14
CA SER A 62 -7.23 -12.43 13.29
C SER A 62 -7.49 -11.72 14.63
N LEU A 63 -7.93 -10.45 14.62
CA LEU A 63 -8.24 -9.65 15.81
C LEU A 63 -9.75 -9.41 15.90
N THR A 64 -10.34 -9.62 17.08
CA THR A 64 -11.80 -9.59 17.28
C THR A 64 -12.37 -8.20 17.59
N HIS A 65 -11.55 -7.25 18.05
CA HIS A 65 -11.99 -5.92 18.48
C HIS A 65 -11.77 -4.81 17.44
N THR A 66 -11.41 -5.17 16.22
CA THR A 66 -11.09 -4.24 15.12
C THR A 66 -12.09 -4.41 13.99
N ASN A 67 -12.39 -3.33 13.27
CA ASN A 67 -13.28 -3.37 12.09
C ASN A 67 -12.72 -4.24 10.96
N GLY A 68 -11.40 -4.34 10.87
CA GLY A 68 -10.69 -5.28 10.00
C GLY A 68 -9.32 -5.59 10.58
N SER A 69 -8.81 -6.79 10.30
CA SER A 69 -7.46 -7.15 10.75
C SER A 69 -6.79 -8.14 9.82
N ALA A 70 -5.47 -8.19 9.87
CA ALA A 70 -4.71 -9.22 9.20
C ALA A 70 -3.38 -9.50 9.88
N VAL A 71 -2.95 -10.75 9.83
CA VAL A 71 -1.60 -11.18 10.20
C VAL A 71 -0.91 -11.69 8.94
N VAL A 72 0.19 -11.06 8.57
CA VAL A 72 1.00 -11.45 7.41
C VAL A 72 2.39 -11.84 7.87
N ARG A 73 2.85 -12.99 7.36
CA ARG A 73 4.19 -13.50 7.58
C ARG A 73 4.89 -13.71 6.24
N ILE A 74 6.03 -13.06 6.08
CA ILE A 74 6.91 -13.11 4.91
C ILE A 74 8.24 -13.73 5.34
N GLY A 75 8.34 -15.06 5.21
CA GLY A 75 9.41 -15.86 5.79
C GLY A 75 9.45 -15.72 7.31
N ASP A 76 10.52 -15.10 7.82
CA ASP A 76 10.68 -14.84 9.27
C ASP A 76 10.20 -13.45 9.69
N THR A 77 9.90 -12.55 8.74
CA THR A 77 9.32 -11.25 9.06
C THR A 77 7.81 -11.42 9.26
N ALA A 78 7.28 -10.97 10.39
CA ALA A 78 5.85 -11.06 10.70
C ALA A 78 5.29 -9.69 11.10
N ALA A 79 4.16 -9.32 10.52
CA ALA A 79 3.45 -8.07 10.76
C ALA A 79 1.97 -8.33 11.02
N VAL A 80 1.39 -7.59 11.95
CA VAL A 80 -0.03 -7.60 12.28
C VAL A 80 -0.57 -6.21 11.96
N CYS A 81 -1.73 -6.14 11.32
CA CYS A 81 -2.43 -4.89 11.07
C CYS A 81 -3.83 -4.97 11.68
N GLY A 82 -4.24 -3.91 12.36
CA GLY A 82 -5.62 -3.68 12.80
C GLY A 82 -6.13 -2.38 12.22
N VAL A 83 -7.37 -2.39 11.72
CA VAL A 83 -8.07 -1.21 11.24
C VAL A 83 -9.19 -0.89 12.22
N ARG A 84 -9.20 0.34 12.70
CA ARG A 84 -10.23 0.89 13.58
C ARG A 84 -10.88 2.09 12.90
N ALA A 85 -12.20 2.09 12.87
CA ALA A 85 -12.96 3.21 12.34
C ALA A 85 -13.47 4.11 13.47
N GLU A 86 -13.32 5.42 13.30
CA GLU A 86 -13.91 6.45 14.15
C GLU A 86 -14.70 7.43 13.29
N ILE A 87 -15.61 8.18 13.91
CA ILE A 87 -16.47 9.14 13.22
C ILE A 87 -15.91 10.54 13.45
N LEU A 88 -15.70 11.28 12.36
CA LEU A 88 -15.33 12.68 12.37
C LEU A 88 -16.52 13.50 11.89
N HIS A 89 -17.03 14.39 12.75
CA HIS A 89 -18.11 15.30 12.41
C HIS A 89 -17.63 16.39 11.46
N THR A 90 -18.48 16.82 10.53
CA THR A 90 -18.13 17.92 9.62
C THR A 90 -17.90 19.25 10.35
N ASP A 91 -18.50 19.43 11.53
CA ASP A 91 -18.34 20.63 12.35
C ASP A 91 -16.93 20.74 12.97
N ASP A 92 -16.25 19.61 13.20
CA ASP A 92 -14.88 19.55 13.70
C ASP A 92 -13.85 19.80 12.59
N ILE A 93 -14.28 19.83 11.33
CA ILE A 93 -13.43 20.07 10.17
C ILE A 93 -13.37 21.57 9.92
N ALA A 94 -12.28 22.19 10.38
CA ALA A 94 -12.05 23.64 10.26
C ALA A 94 -12.13 24.19 8.82
N SER A 95 -11.94 23.36 7.79
CA SER A 95 -12.01 23.76 6.37
C SER A 95 -13.30 23.37 5.64
N TRP A 96 -14.28 22.75 6.32
CA TRP A 96 -15.46 22.16 5.68
C TRP A 96 -16.28 23.16 4.85
N SER A 97 -16.57 24.35 5.41
CA SER A 97 -17.32 25.42 4.73
C SER A 97 -16.60 26.01 3.51
N VAL A 98 -15.26 25.89 3.46
CA VAL A 98 -14.43 26.33 2.32
C VAL A 98 -14.36 25.26 1.24
N SER A 99 -14.33 23.97 1.62
CA SER A 99 -14.43 22.87 0.65
C SER A 99 -15.79 22.86 -0.04
N GLU A 100 -16.89 23.01 0.69
CA GLU A 100 -18.25 23.02 0.14
C GLU A 100 -18.45 24.14 -0.91
N SER A 101 -17.93 25.35 -0.63
CA SER A 101 -17.98 26.48 -1.56
C SER A 101 -17.07 26.31 -2.79
N SER A 102 -15.96 25.56 -2.68
CA SER A 102 -15.10 25.22 -3.81
C SER A 102 -15.69 24.14 -4.73
N THR A 103 -16.39 23.14 -4.17
CA THR A 103 -17.18 22.14 -4.91
C THR A 103 -18.44 22.73 -5.52
N ALA A 104 -19.12 23.65 -4.84
CA ALA A 104 -20.26 24.38 -5.41
C ALA A 104 -19.83 25.31 -6.56
N ALA A 105 -18.64 25.91 -6.47
CA ALA A 105 -18.09 26.75 -7.53
C ALA A 105 -17.57 25.95 -8.74
N SER A 106 -17.07 24.72 -8.56
CA SER A 106 -16.67 23.84 -9.67
C SER A 106 -17.87 23.24 -10.40
N THR A 107 -18.92 22.82 -9.69
CA THR A 107 -20.19 22.35 -10.31
C THR A 107 -20.92 23.48 -11.04
N ALA A 108 -20.97 24.69 -10.49
CA ALA A 108 -21.59 25.84 -11.16
C ALA A 108 -20.83 26.27 -12.45
N LYS A 109 -19.49 26.14 -12.48
CA LYS A 109 -18.68 26.43 -13.68
C LYS A 109 -18.87 25.39 -14.79
N HIS A 110 -19.13 24.13 -14.43
CA HIS A 110 -19.36 23.06 -15.40
C HIS A 110 -20.77 23.11 -16.00
N GLN A 111 -21.78 23.50 -15.20
CA GLN A 111 -23.14 23.74 -15.71
C GLN A 111 -23.20 24.93 -16.67
N HIS A 112 -22.48 26.02 -16.40
CA HIS A 112 -22.51 27.20 -17.28
C HIS A 112 -21.75 26.99 -18.61
N LEU A 113 -20.79 26.05 -18.68
CA LEU A 113 -20.08 25.75 -19.94
C LEU A 113 -20.86 24.79 -20.86
N ALA A 114 -21.75 23.96 -20.29
CA ALA A 114 -22.58 23.02 -21.04
C ALA A 114 -23.74 23.72 -21.80
N ASP A 115 -24.15 24.91 -21.34
CA ASP A 115 -25.33 25.62 -21.87
C ASP A 115 -25.01 26.55 -23.07
N LEU A 116 -23.75 26.59 -23.54
CA LEU A 116 -23.28 27.50 -24.60
C LEU A 116 -22.78 26.79 -25.87
N SER A 117 -22.90 25.47 -25.98
CA SER A 117 -22.47 24.73 -27.19
C SER A 117 -23.55 23.79 -27.72
N ASP A 118 -24.64 24.35 -28.25
CA ASP A 118 -25.65 23.62 -28.99
C ASP A 118 -25.45 23.80 -30.51
N HIS A 119 -24.64 22.89 -31.10
CA HIS A 119 -24.68 22.60 -32.53
C HIS A 119 -24.30 21.11 -32.74
N PRO A 120 -25.13 20.32 -33.45
CA PRO A 120 -24.98 18.87 -33.47
C PRO A 120 -24.05 18.42 -34.59
N THR A 121 -22.87 17.92 -34.24
CA THR A 121 -22.10 17.03 -35.13
C THR A 121 -21.71 15.79 -34.37
N LYS A 122 -22.33 14.68 -34.79
CA LYS A 122 -22.06 13.31 -34.35
C LYS A 122 -20.59 12.96 -34.53
N GLU A 123 -19.91 12.56 -33.47
CA GLU A 123 -18.88 11.53 -33.48
C GLU A 123 -18.64 11.01 -32.05
N ASN A 124 -18.87 9.72 -31.85
CA ASN A 124 -18.76 8.96 -30.59
C ASN A 124 -17.42 9.17 -29.87
N LYS A 125 -17.42 9.76 -28.66
CA LYS A 125 -16.32 9.65 -27.67
C LYS A 125 -16.79 9.98 -26.23
N ASP A 126 -17.79 9.28 -25.70
CA ASP A 126 -18.22 9.49 -24.30
C ASP A 126 -18.28 8.16 -23.54
N VAL A 127 -17.21 7.86 -22.77
CA VAL A 127 -17.26 6.95 -21.59
C VAL A 127 -16.30 7.40 -20.47
N ASP A 128 -15.25 8.19 -20.71
CA ASP A 128 -14.19 8.37 -19.70
C ASP A 128 -14.20 9.70 -18.91
N GLN A 129 -15.17 10.60 -19.09
CA GLN A 129 -15.06 11.98 -18.53
C GLN A 129 -15.78 12.22 -17.19
N ASP A 130 -16.77 11.38 -16.82
CA ASP A 130 -17.49 11.50 -15.54
C ASP A 130 -16.78 10.79 -14.37
N SER A 131 -15.93 9.80 -14.64
CA SER A 131 -15.16 9.10 -13.59
C SER A 131 -14.01 9.93 -13.03
N ASP A 132 -13.39 10.77 -13.85
CA ASP A 132 -12.20 11.53 -13.46
C ASP A 132 -12.54 12.69 -12.51
N ALA A 133 -13.71 13.31 -12.64
CA ALA A 133 -14.14 14.42 -11.79
C ALA A 133 -14.50 13.96 -10.36
N ALA A 134 -15.25 12.85 -10.24
CA ALA A 134 -15.57 12.24 -8.95
C ALA A 134 -14.32 11.72 -8.22
N ASP A 135 -13.36 11.20 -8.98
CA ASP A 135 -12.09 10.69 -8.45
C ASP A 135 -11.16 11.78 -7.90
N ASP A 136 -11.18 12.96 -8.50
CA ASP A 136 -10.40 14.10 -8.01
C ASP A 136 -11.05 14.77 -6.78
N GLU A 137 -12.38 14.77 -6.68
CA GLU A 137 -13.09 15.16 -5.45
C GLU A 137 -12.82 14.18 -4.30
N ASP A 138 -12.86 12.88 -4.56
CA ASP A 138 -12.51 11.86 -3.57
C ASP A 138 -11.07 12.01 -3.06
N ARG A 139 -10.13 12.33 -3.96
CA ARG A 139 -8.75 12.62 -3.58
C ARG A 139 -8.65 13.87 -2.70
N ALA A 140 -9.35 14.94 -3.06
CA ALA A 140 -9.36 16.18 -2.30
C ALA A 140 -9.93 15.96 -0.89
N HIS A 141 -10.98 15.16 -0.75
CA HIS A 141 -11.57 14.83 0.54
C HIS A 141 -10.69 13.90 1.38
N VAL A 142 -10.21 12.77 0.84
CA VAL A 142 -9.39 11.82 1.63
C VAL A 142 -8.04 12.42 2.02
N GLN A 143 -7.38 13.15 1.11
CA GLN A 143 -6.08 13.78 1.36
C GLN A 143 -6.21 15.10 2.13
N GLY A 144 -7.27 15.88 1.89
CA GLY A 144 -7.51 17.14 2.58
C GLY A 144 -8.00 16.95 4.01
N LEU A 145 -8.77 15.89 4.27
CA LEU A 145 -9.35 15.60 5.59
C LEU A 145 -8.56 14.57 6.40
N ASN A 146 -7.45 14.04 5.86
CA ASN A 146 -6.60 13.01 6.49
C ASN A 146 -7.42 11.84 7.07
N LEU A 147 -8.38 11.33 6.30
CA LEU A 147 -9.29 10.26 6.75
C LEU A 147 -8.58 8.92 7.00
N LEU A 148 -7.34 8.78 6.53
CA LEU A 148 -6.52 7.58 6.72
C LEU A 148 -5.31 7.94 7.60
N VAL A 149 -5.20 7.28 8.75
CA VAL A 149 -4.11 7.51 9.70
C VAL A 149 -3.37 6.19 9.92
N PRO A 150 -2.34 5.88 9.10
CA PRO A 150 -1.51 4.72 9.31
C PRO A 150 -0.43 5.00 10.35
N ASN A 151 -0.25 4.06 11.26
CA ASN A 151 0.76 4.10 12.29
C ASN A 151 1.49 2.76 12.34
N LEU A 152 2.81 2.79 12.18
CA LEU A 152 3.67 1.61 12.27
C LEU A 152 4.44 1.61 13.57
N SER A 153 4.24 0.57 14.36
CA SER A 153 4.97 0.30 15.59
C SER A 153 5.92 -0.89 15.41
N LEU A 154 7.14 -0.72 15.92
CA LEU A 154 8.14 -1.77 15.99
C LEU A 154 8.11 -2.30 17.43
N SER A 155 7.57 -3.50 17.62
CA SER A 155 7.46 -4.09 18.94
C SER A 155 8.82 -4.31 19.59
N THR A 156 8.84 -4.33 20.92
CA THR A 156 9.98 -4.85 21.68
C THR A 156 10.22 -6.31 21.28
N GLY A 157 11.47 -6.64 20.94
CA GLY A 157 11.84 -7.98 20.48
C GLY A 157 11.81 -8.21 18.96
N CYS A 158 11.39 -7.24 18.14
CA CYS A 158 11.46 -7.37 16.67
C CYS A 158 12.90 -7.56 16.15
N ALA A 159 13.80 -6.77 16.72
CA ALA A 159 15.22 -6.81 16.45
C ALA A 159 15.97 -6.42 17.74
N PRO A 160 17.21 -6.89 17.95
CA PRO A 160 17.97 -6.61 19.16
C PRO A 160 18.26 -5.11 19.39
N GLY A 161 18.01 -4.25 18.40
CA GLY A 161 18.19 -2.79 18.50
C GLY A 161 17.01 -2.00 19.06
N PHE A 162 15.83 -2.62 19.28
CA PHE A 162 14.65 -1.91 19.77
C PHE A 162 14.47 -2.09 21.28
N THR A 163 14.76 -1.04 22.05
CA THR A 163 14.55 -1.03 23.50
C THR A 163 13.11 -0.69 23.87
N PRO A 164 12.54 -1.32 24.91
CA PRO A 164 11.23 -0.94 25.45
C PRO A 164 11.18 0.52 25.87
N GLY A 165 10.09 1.21 25.51
CA GLY A 165 9.84 2.60 25.93
C GLY A 165 10.66 3.66 25.19
N ALA A 166 11.39 3.30 24.12
CA ALA A 166 12.01 4.30 23.27
C ALA A 166 10.95 5.13 22.51
N PRO A 167 11.21 6.42 22.25
CA PRO A 167 10.38 7.20 21.33
C PRO A 167 10.35 6.54 19.93
N PRO A 168 9.35 6.86 19.10
CA PRO A 168 9.23 6.27 17.76
C PRO A 168 10.52 6.47 16.97
N SER A 169 11.07 5.37 16.46
CA SER A 169 12.31 5.39 15.69
C SER A 169 12.13 6.13 14.36
N ALA A 170 13.22 6.67 13.80
CA ALA A 170 13.19 7.30 12.48
C ALA A 170 12.73 6.32 11.38
N LEU A 171 13.05 5.02 11.53
CA LEU A 171 12.55 3.97 10.64
C LEU A 171 11.03 3.85 10.74
N ALA A 172 10.49 3.74 11.96
CA ALA A 172 9.03 3.66 12.15
C ALA A 172 8.31 4.89 11.57
N GLN A 173 8.81 6.09 11.85
CA GLN A 173 8.22 7.34 11.33
C GLN A 173 8.28 7.44 9.80
N SER A 174 9.42 7.10 9.19
CA SER A 174 9.58 7.12 7.74
C SER A 174 8.70 6.08 7.05
N LEU A 175 8.60 4.87 7.59
CA LEU A 175 7.71 3.83 7.05
C LEU A 175 6.23 4.21 7.19
N SER A 176 5.79 4.74 8.33
CA SER A 176 4.41 5.23 8.49
C SER A 176 4.07 6.29 7.44
N HIS A 177 4.98 7.25 7.21
CA HIS A 177 4.80 8.27 6.19
C HIS A 177 4.83 7.69 4.76
N GLN A 178 5.68 6.70 4.48
CA GLN A 178 5.70 6.02 3.18
C GLN A 178 4.40 5.26 2.91
N ILE A 179 3.84 4.58 3.92
CA ILE A 179 2.54 3.90 3.84
C ILE A 179 1.42 4.92 3.60
N LEU A 180 1.41 6.04 4.33
CA LEU A 180 0.45 7.12 4.13
C LEU A 180 0.52 7.69 2.69
N SER A 181 1.73 8.00 2.23
CA SER A 181 1.96 8.47 0.86
C SER A 181 1.47 7.45 -0.17
N LEU A 182 1.68 6.14 0.08
CA LEU A 182 1.18 5.09 -0.79
C LEU A 182 -0.34 4.98 -0.79
N LEU A 183 -1.00 5.02 0.37
CA LEU A 183 -2.47 5.00 0.48
C LEU A 183 -3.09 6.13 -0.32
N HIS A 184 -2.53 7.36 -0.23
CA HIS A 184 -3.01 8.49 -1.02
C HIS A 184 -2.72 8.35 -2.51
N SER A 185 -1.55 7.82 -2.90
CA SER A 185 -1.23 7.65 -4.33
C SER A 185 -2.03 6.54 -5.00
N THR A 186 -2.37 5.48 -4.26
CA THR A 186 -3.04 4.28 -4.77
C THR A 186 -4.55 4.45 -4.86
N ARG A 187 -5.14 5.46 -4.19
CA ARG A 187 -6.60 5.70 -4.15
C ARG A 187 -7.39 4.42 -3.79
N LEU A 188 -6.86 3.63 -2.86
CA LEU A 188 -7.41 2.33 -2.49
C LEU A 188 -8.83 2.43 -1.92
N VAL A 189 -9.07 3.43 -1.07
CA VAL A 189 -10.35 3.63 -0.38
C VAL A 189 -11.13 4.74 -1.07
N ARG A 190 -12.38 4.46 -1.44
CA ARG A 190 -13.31 5.46 -2.00
C ARG A 190 -13.78 6.39 -0.89
N ALA A 191 -13.81 7.70 -1.16
CA ALA A 191 -14.32 8.64 -0.16
C ALA A 191 -15.83 8.45 0.05
N ASP A 192 -16.55 8.02 -1.00
CA ASP A 192 -17.97 7.71 -0.94
C ASP A 192 -18.33 6.65 0.11
N ASP A 193 -17.48 5.63 0.30
CA ASP A 193 -17.71 4.58 1.31
C ASP A 193 -17.47 5.10 2.75
N LEU A 194 -16.76 6.23 2.89
CA LEU A 194 -16.49 6.87 4.18
C LEU A 194 -17.48 8.00 4.49
N ARG A 195 -18.29 8.46 3.53
CA ARG A 195 -19.26 9.54 3.71
C ARG A 195 -20.50 9.03 4.44
N ILE A 196 -20.85 9.69 5.54
CA ILE A 196 -22.08 9.45 6.27
C ILE A 196 -23.11 10.47 5.79
N TRP A 197 -24.02 9.99 4.94
CA TRP A 197 -25.06 10.80 4.35
C TRP A 197 -26.21 11.01 5.34
N TYR A 198 -26.62 12.25 5.50
CA TYR A 198 -27.90 12.62 6.06
C TYR A 198 -28.85 12.96 4.92
N GLN A 199 -29.92 12.18 4.79
CA GLN A 199 -31.09 12.60 4.02
C GLN A 199 -32.04 13.22 5.02
N PRO A 200 -32.24 14.55 5.00
CA PRO A 200 -33.32 15.13 5.78
C PRO A 200 -34.62 14.42 5.44
N PRO A 201 -35.43 14.03 6.45
CA PRO A 201 -36.78 13.58 6.19
C PRO A 201 -37.47 14.64 5.35
N ASN A 202 -38.11 14.24 4.26
CA ASN A 202 -38.96 15.13 3.49
C ASN A 202 -40.12 15.55 4.40
N LEU A 203 -40.01 16.67 5.12
CA LEU A 203 -41.18 17.36 5.67
C LEU A 203 -41.90 18.10 4.54
N GLY A 204 -42.37 17.32 3.55
CA GLY A 204 -43.48 17.71 2.71
C GLY A 204 -44.78 17.47 3.49
N PRO A 205 -45.83 18.27 3.28
CA PRO A 205 -47.09 18.17 4.03
C PRO A 205 -47.97 16.97 3.60
N GLU A 206 -47.40 15.77 3.42
CA GLU A 206 -48.15 14.60 2.94
C GLU A 206 -48.06 13.33 3.81
N ASP A 207 -47.22 13.28 4.85
CA ASP A 207 -47.23 12.16 5.82
C ASP A 207 -48.02 12.50 7.10
N ILE A 208 -49.23 13.05 6.93
CA ILE A 208 -50.29 12.91 7.93
C ILE A 208 -51.20 11.82 7.40
N GLU A 209 -51.14 10.63 8.02
CA GLU A 209 -52.13 9.57 7.79
C GLU A 209 -53.56 10.14 7.86
N PRO A 210 -54.39 10.08 6.81
CA PRO A 210 -55.80 10.41 6.93
C PRO A 210 -56.52 9.14 7.36
N HIS A 211 -56.73 8.98 8.67
CA HIS A 211 -57.75 8.05 9.17
C HIS A 211 -59.06 8.81 9.34
N ASN A 212 -60.01 8.51 8.43
CA ASN A 212 -61.40 9.02 8.33
C ASN A 212 -61.48 10.55 8.06
N GLU A 213 -62.43 11.09 7.30
CA GLU A 213 -63.88 10.89 7.28
C GLU A 213 -64.43 11.30 5.89
N ASP A 214 -65.58 10.74 5.52
CA ASP A 214 -66.37 11.14 4.37
C ASP A 214 -66.63 12.67 4.35
N GLU A 215 -66.22 13.38 3.30
CA GLU A 215 -67.01 14.46 2.69
C GLU A 215 -66.39 14.96 1.38
N GLN A 216 -67.27 15.16 0.41
CA GLN A 216 -67.06 15.56 -0.96
C GLN A 216 -66.50 16.99 -1.06
N MET A 217 -65.65 17.28 -2.05
CA MET A 217 -65.86 18.35 -3.05
C MET A 217 -64.69 18.45 -4.04
N ASP A 218 -65.11 18.51 -5.30
CA ASP A 218 -64.38 18.57 -6.56
C ASP A 218 -63.82 19.99 -6.79
N VAL A 219 -62.51 20.15 -6.98
CA VAL A 219 -61.91 21.34 -7.60
C VAL A 219 -60.66 20.94 -8.37
N ASP A 220 -60.82 20.89 -9.70
CA ASP A 220 -59.76 20.84 -10.70
C ASP A 220 -58.68 21.91 -10.43
N ALA A 221 -57.45 21.48 -10.15
CA ALA A 221 -56.26 22.32 -10.17
C ALA A 221 -55.08 21.51 -10.76
N ASP A 222 -54.86 21.72 -12.06
CA ASP A 222 -53.66 21.50 -12.86
C ASP A 222 -52.50 20.67 -12.28
N GLN A 223 -52.43 19.41 -12.72
CA GLN A 223 -51.22 18.57 -12.65
C GLN A 223 -50.14 19.12 -13.60
N SER A 224 -49.33 20.05 -13.12
CA SER A 224 -47.98 20.26 -13.66
C SER A 224 -47.11 21.07 -12.71
N GLY A 225 -46.22 20.40 -11.97
CA GLY A 225 -45.07 21.03 -11.32
C GLY A 225 -45.01 20.84 -9.81
N SER A 226 -44.37 19.76 -9.36
CA SER A 226 -43.79 19.62 -8.00
C SER A 226 -42.81 18.44 -7.95
N ALA A 227 -41.80 18.45 -8.82
CA ALA A 227 -40.66 17.53 -8.77
C ALA A 227 -39.34 18.25 -8.40
N GLU A 228 -39.43 19.44 -7.78
CA GLU A 228 -38.28 20.29 -7.44
C GLU A 228 -38.34 20.73 -5.97
N ASN A 229 -38.13 19.80 -5.02
CA ASN A 229 -37.51 20.15 -3.74
C ASN A 229 -37.01 18.92 -2.94
N ARG A 230 -36.24 18.02 -3.57
CA ARG A 230 -35.39 17.12 -2.78
C ARG A 230 -34.21 17.96 -2.29
N GLN A 231 -34.19 18.32 -1.00
CA GLN A 231 -33.00 18.92 -0.41
C GLN A 231 -31.80 17.98 -0.67
N PRO A 232 -30.66 18.52 -1.13
CA PRO A 232 -29.50 17.70 -1.45
C PRO A 232 -29.07 16.91 -0.21
N ARG A 233 -28.64 15.67 -0.40
CA ARG A 233 -28.11 14.85 0.69
C ARG A 233 -26.92 15.58 1.31
N GLU A 234 -27.01 15.93 2.58
CA GLU A 234 -25.93 16.61 3.28
C GLU A 234 -24.97 15.57 3.85
N ILE A 235 -23.68 15.79 3.67
CA ILE A 235 -22.64 15.01 4.35
C ILE A 235 -22.46 15.64 5.72
N LYS A 236 -22.70 14.87 6.80
CA LYS A 236 -22.56 15.37 8.19
C LYS A 236 -21.40 14.77 8.96
N ALA A 237 -20.87 13.65 8.47
CA ALA A 237 -19.70 13.04 9.08
C ALA A 237 -18.93 12.18 8.08
N PHE A 238 -17.68 11.92 8.40
CA PHE A 238 -16.79 11.03 7.69
C PHE A 238 -16.28 9.93 8.61
N TRP A 239 -16.09 8.74 8.07
CA TRP A 239 -15.32 7.69 8.72
C TRP A 239 -13.83 7.99 8.59
N VAL A 240 -13.14 8.02 9.73
CA VAL A 240 -11.68 8.07 9.82
C VAL A 240 -11.18 6.66 10.14
N LEU A 241 -10.28 6.14 9.32
CA LEU A 241 -9.67 4.83 9.51
C LEU A 241 -8.28 4.98 10.11
N TYR A 242 -8.12 4.52 11.33
CA TYR A 242 -6.84 4.32 11.98
C TYR A 242 -6.32 2.94 11.62
N ILE A 243 -5.15 2.90 10.99
CA ILE A 243 -4.52 1.68 10.52
C ILE A 243 -3.27 1.46 11.37
N ASP A 244 -3.38 0.62 12.39
CA ASP A 244 -2.27 0.31 13.28
C ASP A 244 -1.56 -0.97 12.81
N VAL A 245 -0.31 -0.81 12.39
CA VAL A 245 0.57 -1.91 12.01
C VAL A 245 1.59 -2.14 13.13
N MET A 246 1.70 -3.39 13.57
CA MET A 246 2.68 -3.85 14.54
C MET A 246 3.55 -4.93 13.91
N ILE A 247 4.83 -4.65 13.77
CA ILE A 247 5.80 -5.69 13.38
C ILE A 247 6.09 -6.52 14.64
N ILE A 248 6.07 -7.85 14.52
CA ILE A 248 6.40 -8.79 15.60
C ILE A 248 7.85 -9.27 15.47
N SER A 249 8.26 -9.60 14.24
CA SER A 249 9.60 -10.09 13.95
C SER A 249 10.14 -9.39 12.71
N LEU A 250 11.36 -8.86 12.82
CA LEU A 250 12.02 -8.12 11.76
C LEU A 250 13.24 -8.93 11.27
N ALA A 251 13.05 -9.68 10.17
CA ALA A 251 14.13 -10.40 9.50
C ALA A 251 14.58 -9.72 8.19
N GLY A 252 14.20 -8.47 7.97
CA GLY A 252 14.42 -7.70 6.73
C GLY A 252 13.12 -7.37 6.00
N ASN A 253 13.19 -6.35 5.15
CA ASN A 253 12.07 -5.82 4.37
C ASN A 253 10.79 -5.55 5.18
N PRO A 254 10.85 -4.65 6.18
CA PRO A 254 9.67 -4.29 6.99
C PRO A 254 8.54 -3.67 6.16
N PHE A 255 8.88 -2.93 5.11
CA PHE A 255 7.93 -2.18 4.32
C PHE A 255 6.98 -3.08 3.55
N ASP A 256 7.48 -4.07 2.80
CA ASP A 256 6.61 -4.97 2.03
C ASP A 256 5.69 -5.78 2.96
N ALA A 257 6.20 -6.21 4.12
CA ALA A 257 5.41 -6.95 5.11
C ALA A 257 4.32 -6.10 5.74
N ALA A 258 4.64 -4.85 6.12
CA ALA A 258 3.68 -3.89 6.64
C ALA A 258 2.63 -3.51 5.59
N TRP A 259 3.04 -3.28 4.35
CA TRP A 259 2.11 -2.93 3.29
C TRP A 259 1.16 -4.10 2.96
N ALA A 260 1.69 -5.32 2.88
CA ALA A 260 0.87 -6.51 2.65
C ALA A 260 -0.15 -6.74 3.78
N SER A 261 0.21 -6.47 5.05
CA SER A 261 -0.74 -6.57 6.16
C SER A 261 -1.81 -5.48 6.12
N VAL A 262 -1.47 -4.26 5.71
CA VAL A 262 -2.45 -3.17 5.50
C VAL A 262 -3.46 -3.54 4.43
N LEU A 263 -3.02 -4.04 3.26
CA LEU A 263 -3.94 -4.45 2.19
C LEU A 263 -4.88 -5.57 2.63
N ALA A 264 -4.34 -6.58 3.32
CA ALA A 264 -5.13 -7.69 3.82
C ALA A 264 -6.16 -7.22 4.86
N ALA A 265 -5.77 -6.32 5.76
CA ALA A 265 -6.67 -5.79 6.79
C ALA A 265 -7.74 -4.86 6.21
N LEU A 266 -7.40 -4.01 5.24
CA LEU A 266 -8.36 -3.16 4.55
C LEU A 266 -9.41 -3.98 3.80
N ARG A 267 -9.03 -5.13 3.22
CA ARG A 267 -9.97 -6.03 2.52
C ARG A 267 -10.96 -6.70 3.47
N ASP A 268 -10.52 -6.97 4.70
CA ASP A 268 -11.35 -7.52 5.77
C ASP A 268 -12.21 -6.46 6.48
N THR A 269 -11.93 -5.17 6.26
CA THR A 269 -12.58 -4.09 7.01
C THR A 269 -14.07 -3.99 6.70
N LYS A 270 -14.89 -4.12 7.74
CA LYS A 270 -16.34 -3.94 7.71
C LYS A 270 -16.74 -2.77 8.60
N LEU A 271 -17.46 -1.83 8.01
CA LEU A 271 -17.98 -0.66 8.71
C LEU A 271 -19.46 -0.89 9.05
N PRO A 272 -19.88 -0.60 10.29
CA PRO A 272 -21.28 -0.61 10.64
C PRO A 272 -22.00 0.50 9.86
N LYS A 273 -23.28 0.27 9.55
CA LYS A 273 -24.10 1.31 8.93
C LYS A 273 -24.29 2.44 9.94
N ALA A 274 -23.82 3.63 9.57
CA ALA A 274 -24.02 4.85 10.33
C ALA A 274 -25.00 5.79 9.62
N TRP A 275 -25.86 6.45 10.40
CA TRP A 275 -26.73 7.52 9.93
C TRP A 275 -26.73 8.66 10.94
N TRP A 276 -26.99 9.86 10.44
CA TRP A 276 -27.19 11.02 11.29
C TRP A 276 -28.60 11.00 11.88
N ASP A 277 -28.69 11.13 13.20
CA ASP A 277 -29.95 11.39 13.90
C ASP A 277 -30.06 12.88 14.24
N VAL A 278 -31.18 13.49 13.86
CA VAL A 278 -31.48 14.92 14.06
C VAL A 278 -31.76 15.20 15.52
N ASP A 279 -32.45 14.29 16.19
CA ASP A 279 -32.97 14.51 17.54
C ASP A 279 -31.85 14.54 18.58
N ASN A 280 -30.81 13.76 18.33
CA ASN A 280 -29.66 13.62 19.22
C ASN A 280 -28.42 14.39 18.75
N GLU A 281 -28.47 15.02 17.57
CA GLU A 281 -27.31 15.66 16.91
C GLU A 281 -26.05 14.76 16.92
N MET A 282 -26.25 13.44 16.78
CA MET A 282 -25.19 12.45 16.85
C MET A 282 -25.34 11.43 15.72
N VAL A 283 -24.19 10.88 15.30
CA VAL A 283 -24.17 9.76 14.37
C VAL A 283 -24.43 8.48 15.15
N LEU A 284 -25.51 7.79 14.81
CA LEU A 284 -25.84 6.47 15.38
C LEU A 284 -25.31 5.38 14.46
N CYS A 285 -24.71 4.35 15.07
CA CYS A 285 -24.26 3.15 14.39
C CYS A 285 -25.24 2.00 14.68
N SER A 286 -25.63 1.26 13.65
CA SER A 286 -26.29 -0.03 13.86
C SER A 286 -25.29 -1.04 14.43
N ASP A 287 -25.72 -1.78 15.45
CA ASP A 287 -24.98 -2.92 16.02
C ASP A 287 -25.22 -4.23 15.24
N ASP A 288 -26.06 -4.19 14.19
CA ASP A 288 -26.34 -5.36 13.35
C ASP A 288 -25.20 -5.62 12.36
N LEU A 289 -24.48 -6.73 12.57
CA LEU A 289 -23.43 -7.22 11.68
C LEU A 289 -23.90 -7.50 10.24
N THR A 290 -25.21 -7.67 10.02
CA THR A 290 -25.80 -7.88 8.69
C THR A 290 -25.95 -6.58 7.89
N GLN A 291 -25.97 -5.43 8.56
CA GLN A 291 -26.02 -4.12 7.91
C GLN A 291 -24.63 -3.53 7.69
N ALA A 292 -23.58 -4.22 8.16
CA ALA A 292 -22.21 -3.81 7.95
C ALA A 292 -21.84 -3.96 6.46
N TYR A 293 -21.27 -2.90 5.89
CA TYR A 293 -20.76 -2.91 4.53
C TYR A 293 -19.24 -3.04 4.54
N GLY A 294 -18.71 -3.84 3.63
CA GLY A 294 -17.26 -3.94 3.40
C GLY A 294 -16.78 -2.76 2.55
N LEU A 295 -15.54 -2.32 2.75
CA LEU A 295 -14.94 -1.31 1.89
C LEU A 295 -14.75 -1.84 0.46
N SER A 296 -15.14 -1.04 -0.53
CA SER A 296 -14.89 -1.35 -1.94
C SER A 296 -13.49 -0.86 -2.35
N LEU A 297 -12.49 -1.73 -2.18
CA LEU A 297 -11.11 -1.39 -2.53
C LEU A 297 -10.88 -1.34 -4.04
N ARG A 298 -10.19 -0.29 -4.51
CA ARG A 298 -9.73 -0.17 -5.89
C ARG A 298 -8.40 -0.90 -6.06
N GLY A 299 -8.40 -2.00 -6.81
CA GLY A 299 -7.19 -2.74 -7.17
C GLY A 299 -6.49 -3.44 -5.99
N LEU A 300 -5.28 -3.93 -6.24
CA LEU A 300 -4.43 -4.62 -5.26
C LEU A 300 -2.97 -4.19 -5.45
N PRO A 301 -2.57 -2.97 -5.04
CA PRO A 301 -1.20 -2.50 -5.22
C PRO A 301 -0.24 -3.33 -4.36
N VAL A 302 0.60 -4.18 -4.95
CA VAL A 302 1.58 -5.00 -4.22
C VAL A 302 2.95 -4.36 -4.28
N ALA A 303 3.55 -4.11 -3.11
CA ALA A 303 4.91 -3.58 -3.00
C ALA A 303 5.95 -4.69 -3.14
N SER A 304 7.00 -4.40 -3.92
CA SER A 304 8.18 -5.25 -4.06
C SER A 304 9.46 -4.45 -3.89
N SER A 305 10.20 -4.80 -2.84
CA SER A 305 11.51 -4.23 -2.55
C SER A 305 12.65 -5.05 -3.16
N PHE A 306 13.63 -4.35 -3.71
CA PHE A 306 14.81 -4.87 -4.37
C PHE A 306 16.06 -4.16 -3.83
N CYS A 307 17.16 -4.88 -3.77
CA CYS A 307 18.45 -4.35 -3.37
C CYS A 307 19.51 -4.72 -4.41
N VAL A 308 20.37 -3.76 -4.76
CA VAL A 308 21.49 -4.01 -5.66
C VAL A 308 22.77 -4.14 -4.86
N PHE A 309 23.44 -5.27 -5.09
CA PHE A 309 24.74 -5.57 -4.53
C PHE A 309 25.80 -5.45 -5.63
N GLU A 310 26.81 -4.62 -5.38
CA GLU A 310 27.95 -4.40 -6.27
C GLU A 310 29.20 -5.08 -5.71
N ALA A 311 29.94 -5.80 -6.57
CA ALA A 311 31.18 -6.48 -6.18
C ALA A 311 32.36 -5.55 -5.83
N ASP A 312 32.30 -4.25 -6.18
CA ASP A 312 33.49 -3.41 -6.34
C ASP A 312 33.96 -2.70 -5.05
N ALA A 313 33.13 -2.64 -4.00
CA ALA A 313 33.55 -2.03 -2.73
C ALA A 313 34.71 -2.79 -2.04
N ALA A 314 35.01 -4.01 -2.49
CA ALA A 314 36.10 -4.87 -1.98
C ALA A 314 37.17 -5.19 -3.04
N ALA A 315 37.28 -4.46 -4.15
CA ALA A 315 38.35 -4.67 -5.13
C ALA A 315 39.76 -4.54 -4.54
N GLY A 316 39.92 -3.81 -3.42
CA GLY A 316 41.18 -3.78 -2.66
C GLY A 316 41.56 -5.10 -1.98
N TRP A 317 40.60 -5.98 -1.67
CA TRP A 317 40.85 -7.22 -0.90
C TRP A 317 40.75 -8.50 -1.76
N ARG A 318 40.18 -8.43 -2.97
CA ARG A 318 40.19 -9.55 -3.93
C ARG A 318 41.60 -10.03 -4.27
N ALA A 319 42.59 -9.13 -4.25
CA ALA A 319 43.99 -9.48 -4.47
C ALA A 319 44.59 -10.36 -3.36
N VAL A 320 43.97 -10.46 -2.18
CA VAL A 320 44.52 -11.15 -1.00
C VAL A 320 43.90 -12.53 -0.77
N VAL A 321 42.66 -12.77 -1.20
CA VAL A 321 41.90 -13.97 -0.79
C VAL A 321 41.81 -15.07 -1.86
N ILE A 322 41.97 -14.76 -3.16
CA ILE A 322 41.89 -15.75 -4.24
C ILE A 322 43.12 -15.63 -5.16
N PRO A 323 44.19 -16.43 -4.94
CA PRO A 323 45.40 -16.36 -5.76
C PRO A 323 45.23 -16.93 -7.18
N ASP A 324 44.05 -17.47 -7.52
CA ASP A 324 43.80 -18.15 -8.80
C ASP A 324 42.59 -17.59 -9.59
N ALA A 325 42.14 -16.38 -9.23
CA ALA A 325 41.20 -15.63 -10.08
C ALA A 325 42.01 -15.01 -11.24
N GLY A 326 42.40 -15.86 -12.19
CA GLY A 326 42.96 -15.44 -13.47
C GLY A 326 42.11 -14.32 -14.06
N GLU A 327 42.80 -13.25 -14.47
CA GLU A 327 42.34 -12.06 -15.19
C GLU A 327 40.89 -12.09 -15.70
N GLN A 328 39.91 -12.01 -14.80
CA GLN A 328 38.56 -11.63 -15.20
C GLN A 328 38.60 -10.13 -15.48
N LYS A 329 38.37 -9.80 -16.75
CA LYS A 329 38.38 -8.47 -17.35
C LYS A 329 37.99 -7.39 -16.34
N LYS A 330 38.92 -6.45 -16.12
CA LYS A 330 38.86 -5.18 -15.38
C LYS A 330 37.71 -4.22 -15.79
N GLY A 331 36.57 -4.70 -16.28
CA GLY A 331 35.49 -3.88 -16.83
C GLY A 331 34.09 -4.49 -16.77
N SER A 332 33.86 -5.62 -16.10
CA SER A 332 32.49 -6.08 -15.80
C SER A 332 32.28 -6.01 -14.30
N GLN A 333 31.84 -4.84 -13.82
CA GLN A 333 31.34 -4.74 -12.46
C GLN A 333 30.21 -5.77 -12.30
N SER A 334 30.50 -6.84 -11.56
CA SER A 334 29.54 -7.91 -11.34
C SER A 334 28.53 -7.38 -10.32
N ARG A 335 27.32 -7.13 -10.81
CA ARG A 335 26.20 -6.61 -10.04
C ARG A 335 25.14 -7.69 -9.91
N TRP A 336 24.52 -7.77 -8.74
CA TRP A 336 23.40 -8.67 -8.49
C TRP A 336 22.23 -7.87 -7.96
N ILE A 337 21.07 -8.09 -8.55
CA ILE A 337 19.81 -7.53 -8.08
C ILE A 337 19.12 -8.61 -7.27
N LEU A 338 18.92 -8.33 -5.99
CA LEU A 338 18.33 -9.20 -5.02
C LEU A 338 16.89 -8.74 -4.78
N ALA A 339 15.93 -9.62 -5.08
CA ALA A 339 14.54 -9.42 -4.72
C ALA A 339 14.33 -9.78 -3.24
N ASP A 340 13.58 -8.94 -2.52
CA ASP A 340 13.23 -9.14 -1.11
C ASP A 340 14.47 -9.38 -0.23
N PRO A 341 15.25 -8.30 0.02
CA PRO A 341 16.48 -8.37 0.76
C PRO A 341 16.25 -8.69 2.23
N ASP A 342 17.21 -9.40 2.81
CA ASP A 342 17.17 -9.76 4.22
C ASP A 342 17.92 -8.72 5.05
N GLY A 343 17.69 -8.68 6.38
CA GLY A 343 18.27 -7.62 7.22
C GLY A 343 19.81 -7.53 7.11
N TYR A 344 20.45 -8.65 6.78
CA TYR A 344 21.88 -8.71 6.48
C TYR A 344 22.25 -8.02 5.15
N GLU A 345 21.51 -8.29 4.08
CA GLU A 345 21.76 -7.74 2.75
C GLU A 345 21.36 -6.27 2.67
N GLU A 346 20.30 -5.88 3.38
CA GLU A 346 19.87 -4.50 3.51
C GLU A 346 21.01 -3.62 4.06
N GLY A 347 21.75 -4.09 5.06
CA GLY A 347 22.91 -3.37 5.60
C GLY A 347 24.11 -3.25 4.65
N LEU A 348 24.18 -4.09 3.62
CA LEU A 348 25.29 -4.14 2.66
C LEU A 348 24.99 -3.42 1.34
N GLY A 349 23.71 -3.34 0.98
CA GLY A 349 23.24 -2.72 -0.24
C GLY A 349 23.43 -1.21 -0.24
N GLN A 350 24.09 -0.70 -1.29
CA GLN A 350 24.24 0.75 -1.53
C GLN A 350 23.03 1.34 -2.26
N GLU A 351 22.27 0.49 -2.94
CA GLU A 351 21.15 0.87 -3.80
C GLU A 351 19.95 -0.02 -3.49
N ARG A 352 18.79 0.61 -3.33
CA ARG A 352 17.51 -0.03 -3.06
C ARG A 352 16.47 0.51 -4.02
N ALA A 353 15.63 -0.35 -4.54
CA ALA A 353 14.51 0.03 -5.38
C ALA A 353 13.23 -0.58 -4.81
N CYS A 354 12.17 0.20 -4.72
CA CYS A 354 10.84 -0.29 -4.36
C CYS A 354 9.91 -0.02 -5.53
N VAL A 355 9.23 -1.07 -6.00
CA VAL A 355 8.25 -0.98 -7.08
C VAL A 355 6.91 -1.45 -6.54
N VAL A 356 5.90 -0.60 -6.67
CA VAL A 356 4.51 -0.93 -6.34
C VAL A 356 3.76 -1.09 -7.64
N VAL A 357 3.28 -2.31 -7.87
CA VAL A 357 2.52 -2.66 -9.07
C VAL A 357 1.08 -2.96 -8.70
N ASP A 358 0.16 -2.48 -9.53
CA ASP A 358 -1.23 -2.87 -9.49
C ASP A 358 -1.60 -3.44 -10.86
N LYS A 359 -2.31 -4.56 -10.89
CA LYS A 359 -2.89 -5.06 -12.13
C LYS A 359 -4.37 -4.77 -12.07
N ASP A 360 -4.83 -4.04 -13.08
CA ASP A 360 -6.24 -3.77 -13.24
C ASP A 360 -7.01 -5.09 -13.38
N ASN A 361 -8.12 -5.20 -12.65
CA ASN A 361 -9.00 -6.37 -12.67
C ASN A 361 -9.74 -6.51 -14.02
N ASP A 362 -9.70 -5.49 -14.88
CA ASP A 362 -10.44 -5.43 -16.14
C ASP A 362 -9.77 -6.19 -17.31
N GLY A 363 -9.36 -7.43 -17.06
CA GLY A 363 -9.09 -8.46 -18.08
C GLY A 363 -7.89 -8.25 -19.02
N LYS A 364 -7.26 -7.08 -19.05
CA LYS A 364 -6.14 -6.79 -19.97
C LYS A 364 -4.75 -7.10 -19.42
N GLY A 365 -4.63 -7.50 -18.15
CA GLY A 365 -3.34 -7.86 -17.53
C GLY A 365 -2.28 -6.76 -17.60
N LYS A 366 -2.69 -5.50 -17.83
CA LYS A 366 -1.77 -4.37 -17.88
C LYS A 366 -1.32 -4.08 -16.47
N THR A 367 -0.03 -4.25 -16.24
CA THR A 367 0.64 -3.88 -15.00
C THR A 367 0.78 -2.36 -14.97
N VAL A 368 0.03 -1.71 -14.08
CA VAL A 368 0.15 -0.29 -13.79
C VAL A 368 1.18 -0.14 -12.67
N ILE A 369 2.20 0.67 -12.91
CA ILE A 369 3.18 1.01 -11.88
C ILE A 369 2.59 2.19 -11.11
N VAL A 370 2.18 1.95 -9.87
CA VAL A 370 1.57 2.98 -9.02
C VAL A 370 2.65 3.87 -8.42
N LYS A 371 3.74 3.25 -7.94
CA LYS A 371 4.86 3.98 -7.37
C LYS A 371 6.16 3.25 -7.65
N MET A 372 7.19 4.03 -7.89
CA MET A 372 8.53 3.52 -8.09
C MET A 372 9.51 4.45 -7.38
N GLU A 373 10.20 3.91 -6.40
CA GLU A 373 11.23 4.63 -5.66
C GLU A 373 12.58 3.96 -5.87
N LYS A 374 13.59 4.78 -6.15
CA LYS A 374 14.97 4.35 -6.26
C LYS A 374 15.79 5.17 -5.28
N HIS A 375 16.40 4.49 -4.32
CA HIS A 375 17.20 5.08 -3.26
C HIS A 375 18.65 4.62 -3.40
N GLY A 376 19.54 5.60 -3.63
CA GLY A 376 20.98 5.36 -3.71
C GLY A 376 21.46 4.77 -5.03
N GLY A 377 22.79 4.75 -5.19
CA GLY A 377 23.52 4.18 -6.33
C GLY A 377 23.28 4.84 -7.69
N TRP A 378 24.09 4.43 -8.67
CA TRP A 378 23.94 4.82 -10.08
C TRP A 378 23.81 3.59 -11.00
N THR A 379 23.64 2.39 -10.42
CA THR A 379 24.01 1.13 -11.09
C THR A 379 22.80 0.44 -11.73
N VAL A 380 21.57 0.78 -11.35
CA VAL A 380 20.35 0.25 -11.99
C VAL A 380 20.01 0.99 -13.29
N ASP A 381 19.99 0.24 -14.41
CA ASP A 381 19.61 0.71 -15.74
C ASP A 381 18.11 0.50 -16.01
N SER A 382 17.59 1.20 -17.03
CA SER A 382 16.20 1.08 -17.48
C SER A 382 15.78 -0.33 -17.91
N ALA A 383 16.71 -1.14 -18.43
CA ALA A 383 16.44 -2.53 -18.80
C ALA A 383 16.18 -3.41 -17.56
N ASP A 384 16.93 -3.18 -16.48
CA ASP A 384 16.75 -3.94 -15.24
C ASP A 384 15.46 -3.53 -14.55
N LEU A 385 15.09 -2.25 -14.62
CA LEU A 385 13.82 -1.77 -14.08
C LEU A 385 12.63 -2.48 -14.73
N ARG A 386 12.68 -2.74 -16.04
CA ARG A 386 11.64 -3.54 -16.71
C ARG A 386 11.59 -4.96 -16.19
N GLN A 387 12.75 -5.61 -15.99
CA GLN A 387 12.80 -6.95 -15.40
C GLN A 387 12.27 -6.97 -13.97
N LEU A 388 12.54 -5.93 -13.17
CA LEU A 388 12.00 -5.80 -11.83
C LEU A 388 10.47 -5.67 -11.83
N VAL A 389 9.91 -4.92 -12.79
CA VAL A 389 8.46 -4.82 -12.98
C VAL A 389 7.86 -6.18 -13.35
N ASP A 390 8.49 -6.94 -14.25
CA ASP A 390 8.02 -8.29 -14.62
C ASP A 390 8.05 -9.27 -13.44
N ILE A 391 9.10 -9.20 -12.61
CA ILE A 391 9.22 -10.00 -11.38
C ILE A 391 8.14 -9.59 -10.36
N SER A 392 7.89 -8.28 -10.23
CA SER A 392 6.86 -7.73 -9.34
C SER A 392 5.45 -8.15 -9.81
N ALA A 393 5.22 -8.20 -11.12
CA ALA A 393 3.97 -8.64 -11.72
C ALA A 393 3.65 -10.11 -11.43
N LYS A 394 4.67 -10.98 -11.37
CA LYS A 394 4.50 -12.38 -10.95
C LYS A 394 4.18 -12.47 -9.45
N ARG A 395 4.89 -11.68 -8.63
CA ARG A 395 4.62 -11.61 -7.18
C ARG A 395 3.20 -11.14 -6.89
N TRP A 396 2.67 -10.22 -7.70
CA TRP A 396 1.29 -9.76 -7.58
C TRP A 396 0.29 -10.91 -7.75
N ASP A 397 0.50 -11.79 -8.73
CA ASP A 397 -0.39 -12.95 -8.96
C ASP A 397 -0.34 -13.91 -7.76
N ASP A 398 0.85 -14.17 -7.23
CA ASP A 398 1.04 -15.03 -6.05
C ASP A 398 0.37 -14.43 -4.80
N MET A 399 0.54 -13.12 -4.57
CA MET A 399 -0.07 -12.43 -3.43
C MET A 399 -1.59 -12.39 -3.54
N LYS A 400 -2.13 -12.10 -4.73
CA LYS A 400 -3.58 -12.14 -4.97
C LYS A 400 -4.16 -13.50 -4.64
N ARG A 401 -3.49 -14.58 -5.09
CA ARG A 401 -3.92 -15.95 -4.80
C ARG A 401 -3.92 -16.27 -3.31
N ILE A 402 -2.97 -15.74 -2.54
CA ILE A 402 -2.91 -15.92 -1.08
C ILE A 402 -4.01 -15.13 -0.38
N LEU A 403 -4.22 -13.87 -0.80
CA LEU A 403 -5.25 -13.01 -0.22
C LEU A 403 -6.67 -13.46 -0.57
N ASP A 404 -6.87 -14.14 -1.70
CA ASP A 404 -8.17 -14.75 -2.07
C ASP A 404 -8.46 -16.05 -1.32
N GLN A 405 -7.45 -16.66 -0.70
CA GLN A 405 -7.60 -17.88 0.14
C GLN A 405 -7.86 -17.55 1.62
N CYS A 406 -7.71 -16.28 1.99
CA CYS A 406 -8.07 -15.75 3.31
C CYS A 406 -9.55 -15.34 3.30
#